data_AF-Q485M8-F1
#
_entry.id   AF-Q485M8-F1
#
_cell.length_a   1.000
_cell.length_b   1.000
_cell.length_c   1.000
_cell.angle_alpha   90.00
_cell.angle_beta   90.00
_cell.angle_gamma   90.00
#
_symmetry.space_group_name_H-M   'P 1'
#
loop_
_entity.id
_entity.type
_entity.pdbx_description
1 polymer ?
#
loop_
_entity_poly.entity_id
_entity_poly.type
_entity_poly.pdbx_seq_one_letter_code
_entity_poly.pdbx_strand_id
1 'polypeptide(L)'
;MGNNTKKSIEQINDVSRQLLSRILVMQADSKILPQEQDLKNIKIQSIDDENKELTELTEKRQILMTKLFEQNTADSISSESEVLEEMITLDSKLIANAKLSKQAITEKMIKIKKSKKVTKSYQKY
;
A
#
# COMPACT_ATOMS: atom_id res chain seq x y z
N MET A 1 -27.62 -10.77 16.68
CA MET A 1 -26.81 -11.20 15.51
C MET A 1 -25.74 -10.17 15.08
N GLY A 2 -25.65 -8.96 15.65
CA GLY A 2 -24.66 -7.92 15.23
C GLY A 2 -23.18 -8.22 15.53
N ASN A 3 -22.87 -9.12 16.48
CA ASN A 3 -21.47 -9.37 16.87
C ASN A 3 -20.56 -9.94 15.75
N ASN A 4 -21.13 -10.58 14.72
CA ASN A 4 -20.32 -11.12 13.62
C ASN A 4 -20.00 -10.08 12.56
N THR A 5 -20.92 -9.16 12.28
CA THR A 5 -20.72 -8.09 11.29
C THR A 5 -19.69 -7.10 11.79
N LYS A 6 -19.84 -6.62 13.04
CA LYS A 6 -18.86 -5.75 13.69
C LYS A 6 -17.45 -6.34 13.66
N LYS A 7 -17.30 -7.59 14.10
CA LYS A 7 -16.02 -8.29 14.14
C LYS A 7 -15.39 -8.44 12.75
N SER A 8 -16.20 -8.66 11.72
CA SER A 8 -15.72 -8.79 10.34
C SER A 8 -15.18 -7.44 9.83
N ILE A 9 -15.86 -6.33 10.14
CA ILE A 9 -15.40 -4.98 9.81
C ILE A 9 -14.12 -4.64 10.59
N GLU A 10 -14.05 -4.96 11.88
CA GLU A 10 -12.84 -4.75 12.69
C GLU A 10 -11.62 -5.50 12.13
N GLN A 11 -11.80 -6.75 11.67
CA GLN A 11 -10.74 -7.51 11.03
C GLN A 11 -10.25 -6.86 9.72
N ILE A 12 -11.16 -6.29 8.93
CA ILE A 12 -10.80 -5.52 7.72
C ILE A 12 -10.02 -4.26 8.11
N ASN A 13 -10.46 -3.55 9.15
CA ASN A 13 -9.78 -2.35 9.65
C ASN A 13 -8.37 -2.68 10.13
N ASP A 14 -8.19 -3.77 10.89
CA ASP A 14 -6.87 -4.19 11.37
C ASP A 14 -5.89 -4.49 10.23
N VAL A 15 -6.33 -5.23 9.21
CA VAL A 15 -5.51 -5.48 8.02
C VAL A 15 -5.25 -4.17 7.26
N SER A 16 -6.23 -3.26 7.20
CA SER A 16 -6.07 -1.95 6.56
C SER A 16 -5.08 -1.04 7.28
N ARG A 17 -5.04 -1.08 8.62
CA ARG A 17 -4.03 -0.39 9.44
C ARG A 17 -2.64 -0.97 9.20
N GLN A 18 -2.51 -2.30 9.13
CA GLN A 18 -1.24 -2.98 8.81
C GLN A 18 -0.74 -2.57 7.42
N LEU A 19 -1.61 -2.61 6.40
CA LEU A 19 -1.29 -2.14 5.05
C LEU A 19 -0.81 -0.69 5.03
N LEU A 20 -1.56 0.20 5.70
CA LEU A 20 -1.22 1.62 5.73
C LEU A 20 0.12 1.85 6.43
N SER A 21 0.37 1.18 7.56
CA SER A 21 1.65 1.25 8.27
C SER A 21 2.80 0.82 7.36
N ARG A 22 2.65 -0.30 6.64
CA ARG A 22 3.68 -0.81 5.74
C ARG A 22 3.98 0.15 4.60
N ILE A 23 2.94 0.71 3.97
CA ILE A 23 3.09 1.70 2.90
C ILE A 23 3.84 2.94 3.40
N LEU A 24 3.52 3.42 4.61
CA LEU A 24 4.17 4.60 5.19
C LEU A 24 5.65 4.34 5.48
N VAL A 25 6.01 3.16 5.99
CA VAL A 25 7.42 2.75 6.20
C VAL A 25 8.17 2.75 4.87
N MET A 26 7.64 2.08 3.85
CA MET A 26 8.28 2.02 2.51
C MET A 26 8.45 3.42 1.89
N GLN A 27 7.49 4.32 2.11
CA GLN A 27 7.59 5.71 1.64
C GLN A 27 8.65 6.52 2.40
N ALA A 28 8.82 6.29 3.70
CA ALA A 28 9.88 6.93 4.50
C ALA A 28 11.27 6.48 4.04
N ASP A 29 11.47 5.17 3.87
CA ASP A 29 12.75 4.60 3.43
C ASP A 29 13.13 5.04 2.01
N SER A 30 12.13 5.23 1.15
CA SER A 30 12.31 5.75 -0.21
C SER A 30 12.76 7.22 -0.27
N LYS A 31 12.55 8.01 0.80
CA LYS A 31 12.99 9.41 0.92
C LYS A 31 14.41 9.55 1.48
N ILE A 32 14.93 8.55 2.20
CA ILE A 32 16.14 8.67 3.03
C ILE A 32 17.46 8.38 2.29
N LEU A 33 17.49 7.88 1.04
CA LEU A 33 18.78 7.59 0.39
C LEU A 33 19.30 8.67 -0.57
N PRO A 34 20.33 9.42 -0.16
CA PRO A 34 21.52 9.67 -0.97
C PRO A 34 22.52 8.51 -0.79
N GLN A 35 22.92 7.90 -1.91
CA GLN A 35 24.28 7.41 -2.17
C GLN A 35 24.93 6.44 -1.14
N GLU A 36 24.96 5.14 -1.43
CA GLU A 36 26.12 4.27 -1.15
C GLU A 36 25.98 2.91 -1.87
N GLN A 37 27.04 2.51 -2.58
CA GLN A 37 27.00 1.49 -3.63
C GLN A 37 27.27 0.04 -3.15
N ASP A 38 27.48 -0.20 -1.85
CA ASP A 38 27.92 -1.52 -1.34
C ASP A 38 26.83 -2.38 -0.65
N LEU A 39 25.59 -1.88 -0.50
CA LEU A 39 24.49 -2.60 0.19
C LEU A 39 23.55 -3.41 -0.73
N LYS A 40 23.91 -3.62 -2.00
CA LYS A 40 22.97 -4.05 -3.05
C LYS A 40 22.30 -5.41 -2.80
N ASN A 41 22.99 -6.41 -2.23
CA ASN A 41 22.42 -7.75 -2.07
C ASN A 41 21.46 -7.88 -0.87
N ILE A 42 21.78 -7.29 0.27
CA ILE A 42 20.91 -7.34 1.47
C ILE A 42 19.63 -6.53 1.22
N LYS A 43 19.75 -5.43 0.48
CA LYS A 43 18.62 -4.54 0.19
C LYS A 43 17.61 -5.13 -0.79
N ILE A 44 18.03 -5.96 -1.74
CA ILE A 44 17.14 -6.62 -2.70
C ILE A 44 16.26 -7.66 -2.00
N GLN A 45 16.86 -8.51 -1.16
CA GLN A 45 16.14 -9.50 -0.36
C GLN A 45 15.07 -8.84 0.53
N SER A 46 15.46 -7.77 1.23
CA SER A 46 14.55 -7.00 2.09
C SER A 46 13.37 -6.44 1.30
N ILE A 47 13.60 -5.84 0.12
CA ILE A 47 12.55 -5.24 -0.73
C ILE A 47 11.56 -6.30 -1.24
N ASP A 48 12.04 -7.48 -1.62
CA ASP A 48 11.17 -8.57 -2.09
C ASP A 48 10.28 -9.10 -0.96
N ASP A 49 10.82 -9.20 0.25
CA ASP A 49 10.05 -9.58 1.43
C ASP A 49 8.98 -8.51 1.78
N GLU A 50 9.28 -7.21 1.68
CA GLU A 50 8.30 -6.13 1.91
C GLU A 50 7.16 -6.15 0.89
N ASN A 51 7.49 -6.37 -0.39
CA ASN A 51 6.51 -6.43 -1.48
C ASN A 51 5.61 -7.65 -1.35
N LYS A 52 6.17 -8.78 -0.91
CA LYS A 52 5.41 -10.00 -0.64
C LYS A 52 4.43 -9.79 0.50
N GLU A 53 4.88 -9.23 1.62
CA GLU A 53 4.03 -8.91 2.76
C GLU A 53 2.89 -7.94 2.37
N LEU A 54 3.18 -6.92 1.57
CA LEU A 54 2.17 -5.98 1.09
C LEU A 54 1.13 -6.67 0.18
N THR A 55 1.57 -7.60 -0.66
CA THR A 55 0.69 -8.40 -1.52
C THR A 55 -0.22 -9.29 -0.68
N GLU A 56 0.35 -10.04 0.28
CA GLU A 56 -0.40 -10.92 1.16
C GLU A 56 -1.45 -10.17 1.99
N LEU A 57 -1.10 -9.01 2.54
CA LEU A 57 -2.04 -8.18 3.29
C LEU A 57 -3.17 -7.64 2.38
N THR A 58 -2.86 -7.28 1.13
CA THR A 58 -3.84 -6.79 0.17
C THR A 58 -4.83 -7.89 -0.21
N GLU A 59 -4.33 -9.09 -0.49
CA GLU A 59 -5.15 -10.27 -0.78
C GLU A 59 -6.02 -10.65 0.42
N LYS A 60 -5.45 -10.68 1.62
CA LYS A 60 -6.18 -10.96 2.87
C LYS A 60 -7.32 -9.96 3.07
N ARG A 61 -7.06 -8.66 2.87
CA ARG A 61 -8.08 -7.61 2.97
C ARG A 61 -9.20 -7.84 1.95
N GLN A 62 -8.84 -8.16 0.70
CA GLN A 62 -9.81 -8.42 -0.36
C GLN A 62 -10.71 -9.61 -0.02
N ILE A 63 -10.14 -10.71 0.46
CA ILE A 63 -10.89 -11.90 0.87
C ILE A 63 -11.87 -11.58 2.01
N LEU A 64 -11.42 -10.83 3.03
CA LEU A 64 -12.29 -10.43 4.14
C LEU A 64 -13.44 -9.53 3.67
N MET A 65 -13.16 -8.60 2.76
CA MET A 65 -14.16 -7.68 2.24
C MET A 65 -15.20 -8.39 1.38
N THR A 66 -14.78 -9.33 0.52
CA THR A 66 -15.69 -10.20 -0.22
C THR A 66 -16.58 -10.99 0.74
N LYS A 67 -16.01 -11.62 1.77
CA LYS A 67 -16.78 -12.37 2.78
C LYS A 67 -17.78 -11.48 3.53
N LEU A 68 -17.40 -10.25 3.89
CA LEU A 68 -18.30 -9.31 4.56
C LEU A 68 -19.57 -9.08 3.72
N PHE A 69 -19.41 -8.77 2.44
CA PHE A 69 -20.55 -8.49 1.55
C PHE A 69 -21.35 -9.73 1.14
N GLU A 70 -20.73 -10.91 1.13
CA GLU A 70 -21.43 -12.19 0.88
C GLU A 70 -22.30 -12.61 2.08
N GLN A 71 -21.84 -12.35 3.30
CA GLN A 71 -22.44 -12.88 4.52
C GLN A 71 -23.38 -11.90 5.24
N ASN A 72 -23.36 -10.62 4.87
CA ASN A 72 -24.07 -9.57 5.61
C ASN A 72 -24.90 -8.71 4.66
N THR A 73 -26.06 -8.27 5.13
CA THR A 73 -26.92 -7.32 4.39
C THR A 73 -26.41 -5.90 4.55
N ALA A 74 -26.79 -5.01 3.63
CA ALA A 74 -26.47 -3.59 3.72
C ALA A 74 -26.91 -2.97 5.07
N ASP A 75 -28.09 -3.33 5.56
CA ASP A 75 -28.61 -2.84 6.85
C ASP A 75 -27.79 -3.31 8.05
N SER A 76 -27.32 -4.57 8.02
CA SER A 76 -26.46 -5.07 9.09
C SER A 76 -25.10 -4.38 9.10
N ILE A 77 -24.53 -4.08 7.93
CA ILE A 77 -23.26 -3.37 7.81
C ILE A 77 -23.44 -1.90 8.26
N SER A 78 -24.50 -1.24 7.81
CA SER A 78 -24.76 0.16 8.16
C SER A 78 -25.12 0.37 9.63
N SER A 79 -25.64 -0.66 10.31
CA SER A 79 -25.88 -0.61 11.76
C SER A 79 -24.60 -0.52 12.59
N GLU A 80 -23.44 -0.90 12.03
CA GLU A 80 -22.13 -0.87 12.70
C GLU A 80 -21.37 0.43 12.38
N SER A 81 -22.05 1.58 12.54
CA SER A 81 -21.61 2.90 12.05
C SER A 81 -20.18 3.29 12.45
N GLU A 82 -19.80 3.09 13.72
CA GLU A 82 -18.49 3.51 14.24
C GLU A 82 -17.33 2.79 13.52
N VAL A 83 -17.39 1.46 13.44
CA VAL A 83 -16.32 0.67 12.80
C VAL A 83 -16.35 0.82 11.27
N LEU A 84 -17.53 1.10 10.70
CA LEU A 84 -17.70 1.35 9.27
C LEU A 84 -17.09 2.70 8.85
N GLU A 85 -17.29 3.76 9.64
CA GLU A 85 -16.64 5.07 9.40
C GLU A 85 -15.12 4.98 9.44
N GLU A 86 -14.59 4.16 10.36
CA GLU A 86 -13.16 3.87 10.37
C GLU A 86 -12.72 3.17 9.07
N MET A 87 -13.47 2.16 8.61
CA MET A 87 -13.16 1.44 7.36
C MET A 87 -13.07 2.40 6.17
N ILE A 88 -14.04 3.32 6.05
CA ILE A 88 -14.07 4.35 5.01
C ILE A 88 -12.87 5.30 5.11
N THR A 89 -12.52 5.69 6.34
CA THR A 89 -11.37 6.57 6.60
C THR A 89 -10.05 5.90 6.22
N LEU A 90 -9.88 4.62 6.57
CA LEU A 90 -8.70 3.84 6.22
C LEU A 90 -8.60 3.65 4.70
N ASP A 91 -9.70 3.37 4.01
CA ASP A 91 -9.73 3.25 2.55
C ASP A 91 -9.31 4.54 1.86
N SER A 92 -9.82 5.67 2.34
CA SER A 92 -9.45 7.00 1.84
C SER A 92 -7.95 7.25 2.00
N LYS A 93 -7.37 6.87 3.15
CA LYS A 93 -5.92 6.98 3.40
C LYS A 93 -5.10 6.05 2.50
N LEU A 94 -5.55 4.82 2.30
CA LEU A 94 -4.88 3.85 1.41
C LEU A 94 -4.88 4.34 -0.04
N ILE A 95 -6.03 4.85 -0.54
CA ILE A 95 -6.15 5.42 -1.89
C ILE A 95 -5.24 6.62 -2.07
N ALA A 96 -5.23 7.55 -1.10
CA ALA A 96 -4.36 8.72 -1.14
C ALA A 96 -2.89 8.31 -1.23
N ASN A 97 -2.47 7.34 -0.42
CA ASN A 97 -1.10 6.84 -0.44
C ASN A 97 -0.75 6.09 -1.73
N ALA A 98 -1.66 5.30 -2.28
CA ALA A 98 -1.45 4.65 -3.58
C ALA A 98 -1.24 5.68 -4.70
N LYS A 99 -2.01 6.77 -4.69
CA LYS A 99 -1.85 7.88 -5.65
C LYS A 99 -0.49 8.57 -5.50
N LEU A 100 -0.07 8.86 -4.26
CA LEU A 100 1.24 9.44 -3.97
C LEU A 100 2.38 8.52 -4.43
N SER A 101 2.31 7.23 -4.14
CA SER A 101 3.30 6.24 -4.59
C SER A 101 3.39 6.17 -6.12
N LYS A 102 2.25 6.15 -6.82
CA LYS A 102 2.20 6.17 -8.30
C LYS A 102 2.85 7.42 -8.87
N GLN A 103 2.61 8.58 -8.27
CA GLN A 103 3.23 9.84 -8.67
C GLN A 103 4.75 9.79 -8.48
N ALA A 104 5.22 9.35 -7.31
CA ALA A 104 6.65 9.26 -7.01
C ALA A 104 7.39 8.31 -7.98
N ILE A 105 6.80 7.17 -8.32
CA ILE A 105 7.34 6.24 -9.33
C ILE A 105 7.41 6.91 -10.70
N THR A 106 6.34 7.61 -11.10
CA THR A 106 6.28 8.32 -12.39
C THR A 106 7.37 9.38 -12.48
N GLU A 107 7.58 10.16 -11.42
CA GLU A 107 8.65 11.16 -11.35
C GLU A 107 10.04 10.54 -11.44
N LYS A 108 10.29 9.43 -10.72
CA LYS A 108 11.55 8.67 -10.82
C LYS A 108 11.77 8.15 -12.24
N MET A 109 10.75 7.59 -12.90
CA MET A 109 10.84 7.13 -14.29
C MET A 109 11.17 8.26 -15.27
N ILE A 110 10.55 9.44 -15.12
CA ILE A 110 10.86 10.62 -15.94
C ILE A 110 12.32 11.04 -15.77
N LYS A 111 12.84 11.08 -14.54
CA LYS A 111 14.26 11.39 -14.25
C LYS A 111 15.20 10.38 -14.91
N ILE A 112 14.88 9.07 -14.84
CA ILE A 112 15.66 8.01 -15.49
C ILE A 112 15.63 8.17 -17.02
N LYS A 113 14.48 8.48 -17.62
CA LYS A 113 14.37 8.69 -19.08
C LYS A 113 15.20 9.89 -19.53
N LYS A 114 15.17 10.99 -18.78
CA LYS A 114 15.96 12.21 -19.07
C LYS A 114 17.46 11.94 -18.94
N SER A 115 17.91 11.29 -17.87
CA SER A 115 19.33 10.95 -17.69
C SER A 115 19.87 10.03 -18.80
N LYS A 116 19.13 8.97 -19.17
CA LYS A 116 19.52 8.10 -20.30
C LYS A 116 19.63 8.85 -21.63
N LYS A 117 18.78 9.86 -21.87
CA LYS A 117 18.87 10.71 -23.08
C LYS A 117 20.17 11.53 -23.08
N VAL A 118 20.53 12.12 -21.94
CA VAL A 118 21.76 12.90 -21.78
C VAL A 118 23.00 12.01 -21.96
N THR A 119 23.07 10.85 -21.29
CA THR A 119 24.22 9.93 -21.40
C THR A 119 24.45 9.44 -22.84
N LYS A 120 23.38 9.15 -23.59
CA LYS A 120 23.49 8.77 -25.01
C LYS A 120 24.00 9.91 -25.91
N SER A 121 23.67 11.17 -25.58
CA SER A 121 24.20 12.32 -26.31
C SER A 121 25.69 12.53 -26.04
N TYR A 122 26.16 12.30 -24.82
CA TYR A 122 27.59 12.39 -24.49
C TYR A 122 28.43 11.25 -25.08
N GLN A 123 27.87 10.04 -25.26
CA GLN A 123 28.57 8.94 -25.95
C GLN A 123 28.77 9.15 -27.46
N LYS A 124 28.14 10.18 -28.06
CA LYS A 124 28.31 10.50 -29.49
C LYS A 124 29.44 11.50 -29.78
N TYR A 125 30.04 12.08 -28.73
CA TYR A 125 31.21 12.96 -28.81
C TYR A 125 32.40 12.25 -28.15
#